data_AF-A0A291W3W4-F1
#
_entry.id   AF-A0A291W3W4-F1
#
_cell.length_a   1.000
_cell.length_b   1.000
_cell.length_c   1.000
_cell.angle_alpha   90.00
_cell.angle_beta   90.00
_cell.angle_gamma   90.00
#
_symmetry.space_group_name_H-M   'P 1'
#
loop_
_entity.id
_entity.type
_entity.pdbx_description
1 polymer ?
#
loop_
_entity_poly.entity_id
_entity_poly.type
_entity_poly.pdbx_seq_one_letter_code
_entity_poly.pdbx_strand_id
1 'polypeptide(L)'
;MGKPASRLLSGARVGELTQLHGVTLGKLVKEGFLRRDENRRYTGVELICARALAALGTRASKAEADRDRRAVETIRRALEDGKITATTDLVVAQDQDFMTLTHTQGQRLDATFHLRDYMVLGVGAWLTEYQQREPQAFEVNALIAAA
;
A
#
# COMPACT_ATOMS: atom_id res chain seq x y z
N MET A 1 -31.56 -8.63 -5.36
CA MET A 1 -30.90 -7.84 -4.30
C MET A 1 -29.66 -7.21 -4.92
N GLY A 2 -29.64 -5.88 -5.06
CA GLY A 2 -28.52 -5.18 -5.69
C GLY A 2 -27.26 -5.32 -4.84
N LYS A 3 -26.15 -5.73 -5.45
CA LYS A 3 -24.83 -5.68 -4.81
C LYS A 3 -24.64 -4.27 -4.24
N PRO A 4 -24.24 -4.10 -2.97
CA PRO A 4 -23.91 -2.76 -2.47
C PRO A 4 -22.77 -2.23 -3.36
N ALA A 5 -23.05 -1.12 -4.05
CA ALA A 5 -22.09 -0.46 -4.89
C ALA A 5 -20.94 0.03 -4.02
N SER A 6 -19.84 -0.74 -4.03
CA SER A 6 -18.54 -0.36 -3.49
C SER A 6 -18.19 1.05 -3.93
N ARG A 7 -18.04 2.00 -3.01
CA ARG A 7 -17.56 3.35 -3.35
C ARG A 7 -16.03 3.33 -3.41
N LEU A 8 -15.52 2.66 -4.44
CA LEU A 8 -14.11 2.61 -4.78
C LEU A 8 -13.56 4.02 -5.08
N LEU A 9 -12.30 4.25 -4.75
CA LEU A 9 -11.66 5.57 -4.81
C LEU A 9 -11.40 5.99 -6.25
N SER A 10 -11.64 7.26 -6.56
CA SER A 10 -11.21 7.82 -7.85
C SER A 10 -9.69 7.98 -7.87
N GLY A 11 -9.10 8.01 -9.07
CA GLY A 11 -7.67 8.31 -9.20
C GLY A 11 -7.29 9.68 -8.62
N ALA A 12 -8.17 10.68 -8.72
CA ALA A 12 -7.94 12.00 -8.12
C ALA A 12 -7.81 11.90 -6.59
N ARG A 13 -8.70 11.13 -5.94
CA ARG A 13 -8.65 10.94 -4.48
C ARG A 13 -7.43 10.16 -4.03
N VAL A 14 -7.04 9.11 -4.75
CA VAL A 14 -5.80 8.37 -4.47
C VAL A 14 -4.58 9.29 -4.61
N GLY A 15 -4.53 10.12 -5.66
CA GLY A 15 -3.44 11.09 -5.86
C GLY A 15 -3.33 12.11 -4.72
N GLU A 16 -4.47 12.65 -4.26
CA GLU A 16 -4.54 13.56 -3.13
C GLU A 16 -4.02 12.93 -1.83
N LEU A 17 -4.47 11.71 -1.51
CA LEU A 17 -4.14 11.02 -0.27
C LEU A 17 -2.68 10.54 -0.21
N THR A 18 -2.10 10.19 -1.36
CA THR A 18 -0.77 9.58 -1.43
C THR A 18 0.33 10.58 -1.72
N GLN A 19 -0.02 11.80 -2.16
CA GLN A 19 0.91 12.83 -2.62
C GLN A 19 1.84 12.32 -3.73
N LEU A 20 1.34 11.43 -4.61
CA LEU A 20 2.01 11.05 -5.85
C LEU A 20 1.99 12.22 -6.85
N HIS A 21 2.69 13.30 -6.50
CA HIS A 21 2.87 14.48 -7.32
C HIS A 21 4.08 14.24 -8.24
N GLY A 22 3.81 13.92 -9.51
CA GLY A 22 4.85 13.70 -10.53
C GLY A 22 4.79 12.35 -11.24
N VAL A 23 4.08 11.36 -10.68
CA VAL A 23 3.85 10.05 -11.32
C VAL A 23 2.37 9.85 -11.59
N THR A 24 2.00 9.68 -12.86
CA THR A 24 0.60 9.43 -13.22
C THR A 24 0.19 8.04 -12.74
N LEU A 25 -0.87 7.93 -11.91
CA LEU A 25 -1.43 6.64 -11.49
C LEU A 25 -1.72 5.70 -12.68
N GLY A 26 -2.14 6.25 -13.81
CA GLY A 26 -2.33 5.50 -15.05
C GLY A 26 -1.06 4.83 -15.59
N LYS A 27 0.11 5.42 -15.38
CA LYS A 27 1.41 4.82 -15.72
C LYS A 27 1.71 3.64 -14.80
N LEU A 28 1.53 3.82 -13.49
CA LEU A 28 1.72 2.74 -12.50
C LEU A 28 0.80 1.55 -12.77
N VAL A 29 -0.43 1.77 -13.23
CA VAL A 29 -1.34 0.70 -13.66
C VAL A 29 -0.83 0.00 -14.93
N LYS A 30 -0.42 0.77 -15.96
CA LYS A 30 0.11 0.20 -17.20
C LYS A 30 1.38 -0.63 -16.99
N GLU A 31 2.22 -0.23 -16.04
CA GLU A 31 3.47 -0.90 -15.69
C GLU A 31 3.29 -2.06 -14.70
N GLY A 32 2.05 -2.34 -14.29
CA GLY A 32 1.68 -3.47 -13.45
C GLY A 32 1.89 -3.26 -11.94
N PHE A 33 2.20 -2.05 -11.49
CA PHE A 33 2.38 -1.75 -10.06
C PHE A 33 1.05 -1.66 -9.32
N LEU A 34 0.04 -1.05 -9.93
CA LEU A 34 -1.28 -0.84 -9.34
C LEU A 34 -2.38 -1.53 -10.11
N ARG A 35 -3.43 -1.93 -9.40
CA ARG A 35 -4.66 -2.53 -9.93
C ARG A 35 -5.83 -1.56 -9.75
N ARG A 36 -6.82 -1.64 -10.64
CA ARG A 36 -8.07 -0.87 -10.55
C ARG A 36 -9.20 -1.67 -11.19
N ASP A 37 -10.44 -1.37 -10.81
CA ASP A 37 -11.61 -2.02 -11.36
C ASP A 37 -11.92 -1.56 -12.81
N GLU A 38 -12.97 -2.14 -13.40
CA GLU A 38 -13.47 -1.79 -14.73
C GLU A 38 -13.88 -0.30 -14.86
N ASN A 39 -14.29 0.33 -13.75
CA ASN A 39 -14.66 1.74 -13.69
C ASN A 39 -13.48 2.67 -13.38
N ARG A 40 -12.25 2.15 -13.45
CA ARG A 40 -10.99 2.88 -13.17
C ARG A 40 -10.89 3.40 -11.73
N ARG A 41 -11.47 2.68 -10.78
CA ARG A 41 -11.47 2.97 -9.36
C ARG A 41 -10.56 2.03 -8.58
N TYR A 42 -10.11 2.48 -7.41
CA TYR A 42 -9.11 1.79 -6.58
C TYR A 42 -9.70 1.34 -5.24
N THR A 43 -9.21 0.21 -4.73
CA THR A 43 -9.53 -0.29 -3.39
C THR A 43 -8.64 0.37 -2.33
N GLY A 44 -8.96 0.18 -1.05
CA GLY A 44 -8.08 0.57 0.06
C GLY A 44 -6.70 -0.10 0.02
N VAL A 45 -6.63 -1.35 -0.45
CA VAL A 45 -5.36 -2.07 -0.69
C VAL A 45 -4.49 -1.31 -1.70
N GLU A 46 -5.09 -0.89 -2.83
CA GLU A 46 -4.36 -0.17 -3.88
C GLU A 46 -4.00 1.26 -3.47
N LEU A 47 -4.76 1.88 -2.57
CA LEU A 47 -4.39 3.14 -1.93
C LEU A 47 -3.11 2.98 -1.10
N ILE A 48 -3.01 1.92 -0.29
CA ILE A 48 -1.80 1.63 0.50
C ILE A 48 -0.62 1.31 -0.42
N CYS A 49 -0.83 0.52 -1.47
CA CYS A 49 0.19 0.24 -2.49
C CYS A 49 0.70 1.52 -3.17
N ALA A 50 -0.21 2.45 -3.51
CA ALA A 50 0.16 3.74 -4.07
C ALA A 50 0.97 4.59 -3.09
N ARG A 51 0.63 4.57 -1.79
CA ARG A 51 1.43 5.24 -0.75
C ARG A 51 2.82 4.64 -0.60
N ALA A 52 2.94 3.30 -0.68
CA ALA A 52 4.23 2.62 -0.66
C ALA A 52 5.11 3.03 -1.84
N LEU A 53 4.56 3.10 -3.05
CA LEU A 53 5.28 3.57 -4.24
C LEU A 53 5.76 5.02 -4.12
N ALA A 54 4.94 5.87 -3.52
CA ALA A 54 5.32 7.26 -3.25
C ALA A 54 6.53 7.32 -2.29
N ALA A 55 6.52 6.52 -1.23
CA ALA A 55 7.60 6.43 -0.25
C ALA A 55 8.88 5.81 -0.82
N LEU A 56 8.75 4.74 -1.63
CA LEU A 56 9.86 4.11 -2.37
C LEU A 56 10.51 5.08 -3.36
N GLY A 57 9.79 6.12 -3.79
CA GLY A 57 10.31 7.18 -4.64
C GLY A 57 10.67 6.72 -6.05
N THR A 58 10.10 5.59 -6.52
CA THR A 58 10.26 4.94 -7.85
C THR A 58 11.21 5.67 -8.81
N ARG A 59 12.45 5.16 -8.96
CA ARG A 59 13.52 5.79 -9.77
C ARG A 59 14.02 4.93 -10.94
N ALA A 60 14.89 5.55 -11.73
CA ALA A 60 15.11 5.42 -13.17
C ALA A 60 15.58 4.07 -13.72
N SER A 61 16.00 3.10 -12.89
CA SER A 61 16.58 1.84 -13.37
C SER A 61 15.61 0.65 -13.33
N LYS A 62 15.89 -0.36 -14.17
CA LYS A 62 15.11 -1.61 -14.21
C LYS A 62 15.15 -2.37 -12.88
N ALA A 63 16.31 -2.42 -12.22
CA ALA A 63 16.49 -3.12 -10.96
C ALA A 63 15.65 -2.51 -9.83
N GLU A 64 15.61 -1.17 -9.75
CA GLU A 64 14.77 -0.46 -8.78
C GLU A 64 13.28 -0.70 -9.04
N ALA A 65 12.85 -0.65 -10.31
CA ALA A 65 11.48 -0.95 -10.69
C ALA A 65 11.07 -2.38 -10.31
N ASP A 66 11.94 -3.37 -10.50
CA ASP A 66 11.68 -4.76 -10.13
C ASP A 66 11.62 -4.94 -8.60
N ARG A 67 12.49 -4.26 -7.84
CA ARG A 67 12.43 -4.21 -6.37
C ARG A 67 11.09 -3.62 -5.90
N ASP A 68 10.68 -2.50 -6.46
CA ASP A 68 9.43 -1.83 -6.10
C ASP A 68 8.19 -2.68 -6.44
N ARG A 69 8.21 -3.42 -7.57
CA ARG A 69 7.14 -4.38 -7.90
C ARG A 69 7.04 -5.47 -6.85
N ARG A 70 8.16 -6.08 -6.47
CA ARG A 70 8.17 -7.13 -5.43
C ARG A 70 7.68 -6.58 -4.09
N ALA A 71 8.06 -5.35 -3.74
CA ALA A 71 7.63 -4.71 -2.50
C ALA A 71 6.11 -4.52 -2.47
N VAL A 72 5.56 -3.93 -3.52
CA VAL A 72 4.11 -3.68 -3.62
C VAL A 72 3.30 -4.97 -3.69
N GLU A 73 3.76 -5.98 -4.41
CA GLU A 73 3.08 -7.28 -4.45
C GLU A 73 3.11 -7.99 -3.08
N THR A 74 4.21 -7.85 -2.33
CA THR A 74 4.30 -8.38 -0.96
C THR A 74 3.33 -7.66 -0.02
N ILE A 75 3.25 -6.32 -0.09
CA ILE A 75 2.29 -5.52 0.69
C ILE A 75 0.87 -5.92 0.35
N ARG A 76 0.55 -6.00 -0.95
CA ARG A 76 -0.78 -6.36 -1.43
C ARG A 76 -1.22 -7.71 -0.87
N ARG A 77 -0.42 -8.75 -1.04
CA ARG A 77 -0.74 -10.09 -0.53
C ARG A 77 -0.88 -10.11 0.98
N ALA A 78 0.00 -9.43 1.71
CA ALA A 78 -0.08 -9.38 3.16
C ALA A 78 -1.33 -8.62 3.67
N LEU A 79 -1.82 -7.61 2.94
CA LEU A 79 -3.09 -6.95 3.23
C LEU A 79 -4.29 -7.85 2.89
N GLU A 80 -4.27 -8.51 1.72
CA GLU A 80 -5.33 -9.43 1.28
C GLU A 80 -5.45 -10.66 2.19
N ASP A 81 -4.32 -11.16 2.70
CA ASP A 81 -4.25 -12.26 3.67
C ASP A 81 -4.56 -11.83 5.13
N GLY A 82 -4.78 -10.54 5.39
CA GLY A 82 -5.01 -10.03 6.75
C GLY A 82 -3.79 -10.05 7.68
N LYS A 83 -2.58 -10.18 7.15
CA LYS A 83 -1.31 -10.23 7.91
C LYS A 83 -0.79 -8.86 8.32
N ILE A 84 -1.24 -7.80 7.67
CA ILE A 84 -0.91 -6.41 8.04
C ILE A 84 -2.04 -5.86 8.91
N THR A 85 -1.68 -5.48 10.14
CA THR A 85 -2.56 -4.83 11.11
C THR A 85 -2.03 -3.43 11.45
N ALA A 86 -2.71 -2.70 12.34
CA ALA A 86 -2.30 -1.37 12.79
C ALA A 86 -0.88 -1.29 13.38
N THR A 87 -0.31 -2.42 13.80
CA THR A 87 1.02 -2.52 14.42
C THR A 87 2.08 -3.16 13.53
N THR A 88 1.82 -3.19 12.23
CA THR A 88 2.68 -3.87 11.26
C THR A 88 3.42 -2.86 10.38
N ASP A 89 4.74 -2.84 10.48
CA ASP A 89 5.62 -2.16 9.53
C ASP A 89 6.23 -3.19 8.56
N LEU A 90 6.60 -2.75 7.35
CA LEU A 90 7.32 -3.56 6.38
C LEU A 90 8.72 -2.98 6.17
N VAL A 91 9.75 -3.80 6.32
CA VAL A 91 11.12 -3.44 6.01
C VAL A 91 11.44 -3.90 4.60
N VAL A 92 11.85 -2.96 3.76
CA VAL A 92 12.30 -3.18 2.39
C VAL A 92 13.82 -3.08 2.37
N ALA A 93 14.50 -4.22 2.20
CA ALA A 93 15.94 -4.27 1.90
C ALA A 93 16.18 -4.01 0.41
N GLN A 94 17.35 -3.46 0.05
CA GLN A 94 17.70 -3.25 -1.37
C GLN A 94 17.87 -4.57 -2.13
N ASP A 95 18.47 -5.58 -1.48
CA ASP A 95 18.89 -6.84 -2.12
C ASP A 95 18.33 -8.13 -1.46
N GLN A 96 17.46 -8.01 -0.46
CA GLN A 96 16.95 -9.16 0.31
C GLN A 96 15.42 -9.19 0.38
N ASP A 97 14.91 -10.28 0.98
CA ASP A 97 13.49 -10.47 1.26
C ASP A 97 12.91 -9.35 2.13
N PHE A 98 11.60 -9.18 2.02
CA PHE A 98 10.84 -8.25 2.83
C PHE A 98 10.63 -8.84 4.22
N MET A 99 10.88 -8.05 5.25
CA MET A 99 10.64 -8.46 6.64
C MET A 99 9.48 -7.67 7.22
N THR A 100 8.53 -8.38 7.82
CA THR A 100 7.46 -7.76 8.60
C THR A 100 7.97 -7.49 10.01
N LEU A 101 7.82 -6.25 10.49
CA LEU A 101 8.07 -5.89 11.87
C LEU A 101 6.73 -5.66 12.56
N THR A 102 6.45 -6.46 13.58
CA THR A 102 5.31 -6.25 14.48
C THR A 102 5.82 -5.54 15.72
N HIS A 103 5.23 -4.38 16.03
CA HIS A 103 5.61 -3.60 17.20
C HIS A 103 4.47 -3.53 18.21
N THR A 104 4.79 -3.15 19.46
CA THR A 104 3.74 -2.82 20.43
C THR A 104 3.02 -1.55 19.99
N GLN A 105 1.72 -1.43 20.28
CA GLN A 105 0.99 -0.19 20.01
C GLN A 105 1.67 0.99 20.72
N GLY A 106 1.92 2.08 19.99
CA GLY A 106 2.64 3.25 20.51
C GLY A 106 4.18 3.15 20.51
N GLN A 107 4.77 1.98 20.20
CA GLN A 107 6.22 1.77 20.06
C GLN A 107 6.65 1.60 18.61
N ARG A 108 6.07 2.41 17.73
CA ARG A 108 6.37 2.33 16.30
C ARG A 108 7.81 2.76 16.03
N LEU A 109 8.51 2.03 15.17
CA LEU A 109 9.77 2.51 14.61
C LEU A 109 9.44 3.73 13.76
N ASP A 110 10.05 4.86 14.06
CA ASP A 110 9.85 6.05 13.24
C ASP A 110 10.27 5.71 11.80
N ALA A 111 9.28 5.68 10.88
CA ALA A 111 9.44 5.24 9.50
C ALA A 111 10.36 6.17 8.68
N THR A 112 10.94 7.18 9.32
CA THR A 112 12.00 8.05 8.82
C THR A 112 13.40 7.51 9.06
N PHE A 113 13.57 6.41 9.80
CA PHE A 113 14.85 5.71 9.89
C PHE A 113 15.17 5.01 8.57
N HIS A 114 15.95 5.68 7.73
CA HIS A 114 16.79 5.01 6.75
C HIS A 114 17.91 4.30 7.52
N LEU A 115 17.76 3.00 7.76
CA LEU A 115 18.93 2.18 8.00
C LEU A 115 19.72 2.13 6.68
N ARG A 116 21.06 2.13 6.73
CA ARG A 116 21.90 2.29 5.52
C ARG A 116 21.45 1.42 4.33
N ASP A 117 20.94 0.22 4.62
CA ASP A 117 20.56 -0.78 3.62
C ASP A 117 19.05 -1.10 3.58
N TYR A 118 18.24 -0.42 4.41
CA TYR A 118 16.81 -0.74 4.58
C TYR A 118 15.93 0.51 4.66
N MET A 119 14.73 0.39 4.11
CA MET A 119 13.67 1.38 4.26
C MET A 119 12.48 0.77 4.98
N VAL A 120 11.99 1.44 6.03
CA VAL A 120 10.80 1.01 6.77
C VAL A 120 9.57 1.69 6.20
N LEU A 121 8.64 0.92 5.67
CA LEU A 121 7.32 1.35 5.22
C LEU A 121 6.32 1.09 6.34
N GLY A 122 5.74 2.14 6.90
CA GLY A 122 4.80 1.96 8.00
C GLY A 122 3.36 1.68 7.57
N VAL A 123 3.20 0.51 6.97
CA VAL A 123 1.97 0.10 6.27
C VAL A 123 0.77 0.03 7.21
N GLY A 124 0.94 -0.44 8.45
CA GLY A 124 -0.11 -0.55 9.45
C GLY A 124 -0.68 0.80 9.89
N ALA A 125 0.17 1.82 9.98
CA ALA A 125 -0.31 3.17 10.27
C ALA A 125 -1.09 3.77 9.10
N TRP A 126 -0.66 3.53 7.86
CA TRP A 126 -1.43 3.96 6.68
C TRP A 126 -2.76 3.21 6.57
N LEU A 127 -2.79 1.91 6.89
CA LEU A 127 -4.02 1.14 6.98
C LEU A 127 -4.99 1.79 7.97
N THR A 128 -4.51 2.11 9.17
CA THR A 128 -5.32 2.73 10.23
C THR A 128 -5.82 4.12 9.80
N GLU A 129 -4.93 4.96 9.29
CA GLU A 129 -5.27 6.31 8.82
C GLU A 129 -6.32 6.27 7.70
N TYR A 130 -6.09 5.45 6.68
CA TYR A 130 -6.97 5.40 5.53
C TYR A 130 -8.27 4.66 5.79
N GLN A 131 -8.32 3.68 6.70
CA GLN A 131 -9.58 3.12 7.17
C GLN A 131 -10.44 4.16 7.89
N GLN A 132 -9.84 5.06 8.68
CA GLN A 132 -10.57 6.13 9.35
C GLN A 132 -11.08 7.19 8.35
N ARG A 133 -10.26 7.55 7.36
CA ARG A 133 -10.59 8.58 6.37
C ARG A 133 -11.52 8.10 5.25
N GLU A 134 -11.36 6.85 4.84
CA GLU A 134 -12.02 6.23 3.69
C GLU A 134 -12.58 4.84 4.03
N PRO A 135 -13.42 4.69 5.08
CA PRO A 135 -13.87 3.37 5.57
C PRO A 135 -14.50 2.51 4.47
N GLN A 136 -15.28 3.14 3.59
CA GLN A 136 -15.93 2.50 2.44
C GLN A 136 -14.98 1.88 1.40
N ALA A 137 -13.70 2.27 1.38
CA ALA A 137 -12.70 1.71 0.48
C ALA A 137 -12.08 0.41 1.03
N PHE A 138 -12.28 0.14 2.32
CA PHE A 138 -11.78 -1.02 3.05
C PHE A 138 -12.88 -2.01 3.44
N GLU A 139 -14.15 -1.60 3.46
CA GLU A 139 -15.29 -2.49 3.70
C GLU A 139 -15.73 -3.26 2.46
N VAL A 140 -15.26 -4.51 2.31
CA VAL A 140 -15.97 -5.56 1.57
C VAL A 140 -15.49 -6.89 2.15
N ASN A 141 -16.21 -7.57 3.06
CA ASN A 141 -16.20 -9.03 3.37
C ASN A 141 -14.95 -9.94 3.13
N ALA A 142 -13.74 -9.41 2.94
CA ALA A 142 -12.52 -10.08 2.49
C ALA A 142 -11.35 -9.79 3.45
N LEU A 143 -11.41 -8.68 4.20
CA LEU A 143 -10.72 -8.55 5.48
C LEU A 143 -11.37 -9.39 6.59
N ILE A 144 -12.55 -9.98 6.31
CA ILE A 144 -13.37 -10.77 7.27
C ILE A 144 -13.23 -12.31 7.04
N ALA A 145 -12.49 -12.77 6.03
CA ALA A 145 -12.24 -14.21 5.85
C ALA A 145 -10.95 -14.71 6.53
N ALA A 146 -10.41 -13.96 7.51
CA ALA A 146 -9.33 -14.40 8.39
C ALA A 146 -9.80 -14.54 9.86
N ALA A 147 -11.06 -14.94 10.05
CA ALA A 147 -11.54 -15.56 11.29
C ALA A 147 -11.27 -17.07 11.26
#